data_AF-A0A1G8QRT5-F1
#
_entry.id   AF-A0A1G8QRT5-F1
#
_cell.length_a   1.000
_cell.length_b   1.000
_cell.length_c   1.000
_cell.angle_alpha   90.00
_cell.angle_beta   90.00
_cell.angle_gamma   90.00
#
_symmetry.space_group_name_H-M   'P 1'
#
loop_
_entity.id
_entity.type
_entity.pdbx_description
1 polymer ?
#
loop_
_entity_poly.entity_id
_entity_poly.type
_entity_poly.pdbx_seq_one_letter_code
_entity_poly.pdbx_strand_id
1 'polypeptide(L)'
;MGIESLNCRCCGGALDTFSNLTVCKHCGATNFISDVTNKYVNQLNHANKLRQESEFDNAAGIYDNILAENEPTADVLWYRTLCEYGIEYVPDPVSEKYFPTLHRINDESIFKCSFFMQALELSEGEQKETLLKEAKYIDDVQNKYLNIASNEAPYDVFICYKETDLKSGEKTEDVELAEELYKELTTLGYKVFFARETLKEKLSVEYEPYIFAALKSSKAMAVIGTKAEYFTSVWVKNEWGRFLKLMEKDAYKQMFFACDDPEEMPRAFAGKQAQLLGNEGAIKNLASNIANHLQDIKLGFYNNSSVLSKEQQKFDRILAEKSSKFIDDIEETEFGRGRKGLKKIIYQYGNIAEQTHHTYLSTYKFGATWLLVAEAVIFIFFFATISATGAIGGEPYEVEYYVIFLVFGILFNSIGLLILSSCSSILLTYGIPIYFLMYLVMTINGRLFNVLNTVLTISIPILILYTGLSTKGNRYYKKNDEAVKDARYKLDQLRNFSETARKEYEGFAGMVLNEYKKNYKASDNVQLKEHHFENVKSFVTEGLDKDVKELSSFINRNDVSSYETARERRLFTFIYFAIGVFLVILHFIVMKSPGIAYEIAHLLDAIS
;
A
#
# COMPACT_ATOMS: atom_id res chain seq x y z
N MET A 1 -21.48 -6.17 -26.69
CA MET A 1 -20.41 -6.91 -25.97
C MET A 1 -20.74 -8.37 -26.12
N GLY A 2 -19.89 -9.17 -26.76
CA GLY A 2 -20.12 -10.61 -26.87
C GLY A 2 -20.10 -11.21 -25.47
N ILE A 3 -21.09 -12.05 -25.15
CA ILE A 3 -21.07 -12.85 -23.92
C ILE A 3 -19.88 -13.81 -24.10
N GLU A 4 -18.85 -13.67 -23.27
CA GLU A 4 -17.73 -14.62 -23.26
C GLU A 4 -18.27 -16.01 -22.94
N SER A 5 -17.87 -17.02 -23.72
CA SER A 5 -18.21 -18.42 -23.47
C SER A 5 -17.39 -18.95 -22.29
N LEU A 6 -17.98 -19.84 -21.49
CA LEU A 6 -17.23 -20.57 -20.46
C LEU A 6 -16.24 -21.54 -21.11
N ASN A 7 -15.03 -21.57 -20.56
CA ASN A 7 -13.95 -22.45 -21.01
C ASN A 7 -13.97 -23.74 -20.21
N CYS A 8 -13.61 -24.84 -20.87
CA CYS A 8 -13.47 -26.15 -20.25
C CYS A 8 -12.43 -26.10 -19.12
N ARG A 9 -12.82 -26.64 -17.95
CA ARG A 9 -11.97 -26.70 -16.75
C ARG A 9 -10.69 -27.53 -16.91
N CYS A 10 -10.63 -28.37 -17.94
CA CYS A 10 -9.52 -29.28 -18.22
C CYS A 10 -8.62 -28.75 -19.35
N CYS A 11 -9.16 -28.49 -20.54
CA CYS A 11 -8.36 -28.11 -21.72
C CYS A 11 -8.46 -26.63 -22.13
N GLY A 12 -9.33 -25.84 -21.51
CA GLY A 12 -9.53 -24.43 -21.85
C GLY A 12 -10.34 -24.16 -23.13
N GLY A 13 -10.75 -25.20 -23.87
CA GLY A 13 -11.62 -25.05 -25.05
C GLY A 13 -13.02 -24.53 -24.70
N ALA A 14 -13.62 -23.72 -25.58
CA ALA A 14 -14.94 -23.13 -25.36
C ALA A 14 -16.03 -24.21 -25.22
N LEU A 15 -16.98 -23.99 -24.32
CA LEU A 15 -18.13 -24.86 -24.13
C LEU A 15 -19.34 -24.30 -24.90
N ASP A 16 -19.96 -25.16 -25.71
CA ASP A 16 -21.04 -24.77 -26.62
C ASP A 16 -22.41 -24.62 -25.94
N THR A 17 -22.60 -25.19 -24.75
CA THR A 17 -23.87 -25.21 -24.02
C THR A 17 -23.67 -25.04 -22.51
N PHE A 18 -24.55 -24.31 -21.84
CA PHE A 18 -24.61 -24.18 -20.38
C PHE A 18 -25.69 -25.12 -19.82
N SER A 19 -25.44 -26.42 -19.80
CA SER A 19 -26.22 -27.38 -19.01
C SER A 19 -25.45 -27.78 -17.75
N ASN A 20 -26.17 -28.21 -16.70
CA ASN A 20 -25.59 -28.60 -15.41
C ASN A 20 -24.42 -29.58 -15.53
N LEU A 21 -24.44 -30.41 -16.57
CA LEU A 21 -23.32 -31.19 -17.06
C LEU A 21 -23.13 -30.91 -18.55
N THR A 22 -21.90 -30.60 -18.97
CA THR A 22 -21.54 -30.43 -20.38
C THR A 22 -20.25 -31.16 -20.68
N VAL A 23 -20.26 -32.01 -21.73
CA VAL A 23 -19.06 -32.69 -22.22
C VAL A 23 -18.33 -31.78 -23.18
N CYS A 24 -17.05 -31.50 -22.91
CA CYS A 24 -16.23 -30.68 -23.79
C CYS A 24 -15.97 -31.41 -25.12
N LYS A 25 -16.24 -30.76 -26.25
CA LYS A 25 -15.98 -31.34 -27.58
C LYS A 25 -14.50 -31.48 -27.92
N HIS A 26 -13.63 -30.74 -27.23
CA HIS A 26 -12.19 -30.76 -27.48
C HIS A 26 -11.49 -31.90 -26.73
N CYS A 27 -11.79 -32.09 -25.44
CA CYS A 27 -11.09 -33.08 -24.62
C CYS A 27 -11.98 -34.20 -24.03
N GLY A 28 -13.30 -34.16 -24.30
CA GLY A 28 -14.24 -35.14 -23.78
C GLY A 28 -14.49 -35.08 -22.27
N ALA A 29 -13.91 -34.13 -21.55
CA ALA A 29 -14.12 -34.00 -20.11
C ALA A 29 -15.53 -33.48 -19.77
N THR A 30 -16.13 -34.04 -18.74
CA THR A 30 -17.39 -33.55 -18.17
C THR A 30 -17.13 -32.30 -17.32
N ASN A 31 -17.86 -31.23 -17.61
CA ASN A 31 -17.79 -29.94 -16.91
C ASN A 31 -19.07 -29.73 -16.12
N PHE A 32 -18.91 -29.25 -14.89
CA PHE A 32 -20.00 -28.86 -14.01
C PHE A 32 -20.25 -27.36 -14.20
N ILE A 33 -21.50 -27.00 -14.48
CA ILE A 33 -21.86 -25.62 -14.75
C ILE A 33 -23.12 -25.29 -13.96
N SER A 34 -23.04 -24.32 -13.07
CA SER A 34 -24.25 -23.78 -12.43
C SER A 34 -25.02 -22.85 -13.37
N ASP A 35 -26.33 -22.79 -13.21
CA ASP A 35 -27.23 -21.90 -13.96
C ASP A 35 -26.87 -20.40 -13.82
N VAL A 36 -26.31 -20.02 -12.68
CA VAL A 36 -25.84 -18.66 -12.38
C VAL A 36 -24.41 -18.37 -12.86
N THR A 37 -23.70 -19.34 -13.45
CA THR A 37 -22.30 -19.18 -13.90
C THR A 37 -22.11 -17.96 -14.81
N ASN A 38 -23.12 -17.64 -15.63
CA ASN A 38 -23.13 -16.47 -16.52
C ASN A 38 -22.85 -15.13 -15.81
N LYS A 39 -23.07 -15.03 -14.50
CA LYS A 39 -22.79 -13.83 -13.71
C LYS A 39 -21.29 -13.57 -13.50
N TYR A 40 -20.45 -14.60 -13.57
CA TYR A 40 -19.02 -14.53 -13.22
C TYR A 40 -18.12 -15.35 -14.16
N VAL A 41 -18.52 -15.54 -15.41
CA VAL A 41 -17.79 -16.34 -16.42
C VAL A 41 -16.32 -15.93 -16.54
N ASN A 42 -16.02 -14.64 -16.56
CA ASN A 42 -14.66 -14.15 -16.74
C ASN A 42 -13.76 -14.52 -15.55
N GLN A 43 -14.28 -14.41 -14.33
CA GLN A 43 -13.56 -14.83 -13.12
C GLN A 43 -13.32 -16.33 -13.14
N LEU A 44 -14.33 -17.12 -13.53
CA LEU A 44 -14.24 -18.56 -13.60
C LEU A 44 -13.25 -19.04 -14.68
N ASN A 45 -13.27 -18.42 -15.87
CA ASN A 45 -12.31 -18.68 -16.93
C ASN A 45 -10.88 -18.37 -16.50
N HIS A 46 -10.68 -17.25 -15.81
CA HIS A 46 -9.37 -16.87 -15.29
C HIS A 46 -8.89 -17.87 -14.23
N ALA A 47 -9.74 -18.24 -13.27
CA ALA A 47 -9.39 -19.22 -12.24
C ALA A 47 -9.10 -20.61 -12.82
N ASN A 48 -9.82 -21.02 -13.87
CA ASN A 48 -9.55 -22.28 -14.57
C ASN A 48 -8.19 -22.26 -15.26
N LYS A 49 -7.84 -21.16 -15.94
CA LYS A 49 -6.52 -20.99 -16.56
C LYS A 49 -5.40 -21.07 -15.51
N LEU A 50 -5.56 -20.38 -14.39
CA LEU A 50 -4.59 -20.45 -13.29
C LEU A 50 -4.40 -21.88 -12.76
N ARG A 51 -5.47 -22.68 -12.63
CA ARG A 51 -5.34 -24.10 -12.24
C ARG A 51 -4.60 -24.94 -13.30
N GLN A 52 -4.83 -24.68 -14.59
CA GLN A 52 -4.10 -25.34 -15.69
C GLN A 52 -2.62 -24.97 -15.70
N GLU A 53 -2.27 -23.79 -15.18
CA GLU A 53 -0.90 -23.32 -15.00
C GLU A 53 -0.33 -23.72 -13.61
N SER A 54 -1.01 -24.60 -12.88
CA SER A 54 -0.65 -25.05 -11.52
C SER A 54 -0.57 -23.92 -10.46
N GLU A 55 -1.19 -22.76 -10.71
CA GLU A 55 -1.30 -21.62 -9.78
C GLU A 55 -2.50 -21.74 -8.82
N PHE A 56 -2.54 -22.83 -8.05
CA PHE A 56 -3.70 -23.21 -7.24
C PHE A 56 -4.11 -22.18 -6.18
N ASP A 57 -3.16 -21.54 -5.50
CA ASP A 57 -3.47 -20.56 -4.45
C ASP A 57 -4.07 -19.26 -5.04
N ASN A 58 -3.59 -18.82 -6.21
CA ASN A 58 -4.18 -17.66 -6.91
C ASN A 58 -5.57 -17.99 -7.44
N ALA A 59 -5.75 -19.19 -8.01
CA ALA A 59 -7.06 -19.67 -8.44
C ALA A 59 -8.05 -19.78 -7.27
N ALA A 60 -7.60 -20.32 -6.12
CA ALA A 60 -8.39 -20.40 -4.88
C ALA A 60 -8.90 -19.03 -4.44
N GLY A 61 -8.05 -17.99 -4.47
CA GLY A 61 -8.46 -16.63 -4.14
C GLY A 61 -9.58 -16.09 -5.05
N ILE A 62 -9.58 -16.43 -6.33
CA ILE A 62 -10.68 -16.05 -7.24
C ILE A 62 -11.96 -16.81 -6.91
N TYR A 63 -11.89 -18.13 -6.65
CA TYR A 63 -13.06 -18.90 -6.24
C TYR A 63 -13.63 -18.40 -4.90
N ASP A 64 -12.77 -18.07 -3.93
CA ASP A 64 -13.19 -17.52 -2.64
C ASP A 64 -13.92 -16.18 -2.82
N ASN A 65 -13.47 -15.33 -3.74
CA ASN A 65 -14.19 -14.09 -4.09
C ASN A 65 -15.56 -14.37 -4.72
N ILE A 66 -15.65 -15.33 -5.65
CA ILE A 66 -16.93 -15.73 -6.26
C ILE A 66 -17.91 -16.21 -5.17
N LEU A 67 -17.44 -17.05 -4.24
CA LEU A 67 -18.24 -17.59 -3.13
C LEU A 67 -18.61 -16.52 -2.08
N ALA A 68 -17.83 -15.46 -1.94
CA ALA A 68 -18.15 -14.35 -1.05
C ALA A 68 -19.23 -13.41 -1.62
N GLU A 69 -19.26 -13.27 -2.95
CA GLU A 69 -20.16 -12.35 -3.65
C GLU A 69 -21.47 -12.99 -4.14
N ASN A 70 -21.56 -14.33 -4.13
CA ASN A 70 -22.67 -15.09 -4.69
C ASN A 70 -23.08 -16.26 -3.79
N GLU A 71 -24.27 -16.81 -4.02
CA GLU A 71 -24.68 -18.07 -3.38
C GLU A 71 -23.75 -19.22 -3.81
N PRO A 72 -23.29 -20.09 -2.88
CA PRO A 72 -22.41 -21.19 -3.21
C PRO A 72 -23.03 -22.14 -4.22
N THR A 73 -22.27 -22.52 -5.24
CA THR A 73 -22.67 -23.48 -6.27
C THR A 73 -21.75 -24.70 -6.26
N ALA A 74 -22.30 -25.86 -6.63
CA ALA A 74 -21.57 -27.13 -6.54
C ALA A 74 -20.29 -27.15 -7.41
N ASP A 75 -20.32 -26.51 -8.58
CA ASP A 75 -19.18 -26.38 -9.48
C ASP A 75 -18.04 -25.54 -8.87
N VAL A 76 -18.34 -24.35 -8.34
CA VAL A 76 -17.35 -23.44 -7.74
C VAL A 76 -16.73 -24.07 -6.49
N LEU A 77 -17.55 -24.70 -5.63
CA LEU A 77 -17.08 -25.42 -4.44
C LEU A 77 -16.20 -26.62 -4.81
N TRP A 78 -16.53 -27.34 -5.88
CA TRP A 78 -15.69 -28.40 -6.41
C TRP A 78 -14.35 -27.86 -6.93
N TYR A 79 -14.36 -26.77 -7.71
CA TYR A 79 -13.12 -26.16 -8.20
C TYR A 79 -12.23 -25.62 -7.08
N ARG A 80 -12.83 -25.08 -6.02
CA ARG A 80 -12.11 -24.68 -4.81
C ARG A 80 -11.51 -25.88 -4.06
N THR A 81 -12.23 -27.00 -4.01
CA THR A 81 -11.72 -28.28 -3.49
C THR A 81 -10.50 -28.73 -4.30
N LEU A 82 -10.57 -28.69 -5.64
CA LEU A 82 -9.45 -29.08 -6.50
C LEU A 82 -8.19 -28.22 -6.27
N CYS A 83 -8.34 -26.93 -5.98
CA CYS A 83 -7.19 -26.09 -5.57
C CYS A 83 -6.57 -26.54 -4.25
N GLU A 84 -7.39 -26.93 -3.27
CA GLU A 84 -6.92 -27.38 -1.95
C GLU A 84 -6.03 -28.62 -2.05
N TYR A 85 -6.37 -29.51 -2.99
CA TYR A 85 -5.63 -30.74 -3.29
C TYR A 85 -4.64 -30.60 -4.46
N GLY A 86 -4.42 -29.38 -4.97
CA GLY A 86 -3.48 -29.09 -6.06
C GLY A 86 -3.71 -29.97 -7.29
N ILE A 87 -4.96 -30.09 -7.74
CA ILE A 87 -5.34 -30.97 -8.85
C ILE A 87 -5.28 -30.23 -10.18
N GLU A 88 -4.36 -30.67 -11.03
CA GLU A 88 -4.32 -30.33 -12.46
C GLU A 88 -4.95 -31.47 -13.27
N TYR A 89 -5.63 -31.15 -14.37
CA TYR A 89 -6.09 -32.17 -15.31
C TYR A 89 -5.07 -32.23 -16.44
N VAL A 90 -4.33 -33.33 -16.52
CA VAL A 90 -3.26 -33.51 -17.51
C VAL A 90 -3.71 -34.52 -18.57
N PRO A 91 -3.50 -34.27 -19.87
CA PRO A 91 -3.82 -35.23 -20.91
C PRO A 91 -2.89 -36.45 -20.82
N ASP A 92 -3.48 -37.64 -20.85
CA ASP A 92 -2.74 -38.89 -21.01
C ASP A 92 -2.21 -38.99 -22.45
N PRO A 93 -0.89 -39.13 -22.66
CA PRO A 93 -0.30 -39.19 -24.00
C PRO A 93 -0.79 -40.37 -24.85
N VAL A 94 -1.39 -41.39 -24.23
CA VAL A 94 -1.88 -42.58 -24.95
C VAL A 94 -3.37 -42.48 -25.28
N SER A 95 -4.22 -42.12 -24.31
CA SER A 95 -5.67 -42.06 -24.50
C SER A 95 -6.23 -40.70 -24.89
N GLU A 96 -5.41 -39.63 -24.85
CA GLU A 96 -5.79 -38.22 -25.01
C GLU A 96 -6.85 -37.74 -23.99
N LYS A 97 -7.21 -38.59 -23.02
CA LYS A 97 -8.13 -38.25 -21.94
C LYS A 97 -7.39 -37.53 -20.84
N TYR A 98 -8.07 -36.58 -20.22
CA TYR A 98 -7.54 -35.81 -19.11
C TYR A 98 -7.75 -36.56 -17.79
N PHE A 99 -6.69 -36.71 -17.00
CA PHE A 99 -6.74 -37.33 -15.69
C PHE A 99 -6.37 -36.33 -14.59
N PRO A 100 -7.01 -36.42 -13.40
CA PRO A 100 -6.58 -35.68 -12.23
C PRO A 100 -5.15 -36.07 -11.82
N THR A 101 -4.23 -35.12 -11.84
CA THR A 101 -2.85 -35.26 -11.36
C THR A 101 -2.69 -34.43 -10.09
N LEU A 102 -2.15 -35.04 -9.05
CA LEU A 102 -1.94 -34.40 -7.75
C LEU A 102 -0.57 -33.73 -7.72
N HIS A 103 -0.56 -32.41 -7.61
CA HIS A 103 0.64 -31.58 -7.41
C HIS A 103 0.81 -31.13 -5.95
N ARG A 104 -0.15 -31.48 -5.08
CA ARG A 104 -0.13 -31.18 -3.66
C ARG A 104 -0.78 -32.30 -2.85
N ILE A 105 0.00 -33.04 -2.08
CA ILE A 105 -0.54 -34.02 -1.14
C ILE A 105 -1.03 -33.33 0.15
N ASN A 106 -2.20 -33.75 0.63
CA ASN A 106 -2.75 -33.40 1.93
C ASN A 106 -2.80 -34.65 2.84
N ASP A 107 -2.68 -34.46 4.16
CA ASP A 107 -2.82 -35.57 5.12
C ASP A 107 -4.27 -36.05 5.22
N GLU A 108 -5.23 -35.12 5.03
CA GLU A 108 -6.66 -35.42 5.13
C GLU A 108 -7.24 -35.84 3.78
N SER A 109 -8.03 -36.91 3.79
CA SER A 109 -8.81 -37.37 2.63
C SER A 109 -9.69 -36.25 2.06
N ILE A 110 -9.81 -36.19 0.73
CA ILE A 110 -10.70 -35.25 0.02
C ILE A 110 -12.16 -35.33 0.49
N PHE A 111 -12.60 -36.50 0.98
CA PHE A 111 -13.93 -36.69 1.54
C PHE A 111 -14.18 -35.91 2.83
N LYS A 112 -13.13 -35.41 3.50
CA LYS A 112 -13.23 -34.56 4.69
C LYS A 112 -13.16 -33.07 4.39
N CYS A 113 -12.89 -32.69 3.14
CA CYS A 113 -12.83 -31.29 2.75
C CYS A 113 -14.21 -30.63 2.90
N SER A 114 -14.28 -29.50 3.60
CA SER A 114 -15.54 -28.77 3.85
C SER A 114 -16.19 -28.28 2.56
N PHE A 115 -15.39 -27.84 1.58
CA PHE A 115 -15.90 -27.41 0.27
C PHE A 115 -16.45 -28.59 -0.53
N PHE A 116 -15.80 -29.75 -0.47
CA PHE A 116 -16.27 -30.97 -1.12
C PHE A 116 -17.62 -31.45 -0.56
N MET A 117 -17.74 -31.49 0.76
CA MET A 117 -18.98 -31.91 1.42
C MET A 117 -20.15 -31.00 1.01
N GLN A 118 -19.95 -29.69 0.98
CA GLN A 118 -20.96 -28.74 0.50
C GLN A 118 -21.28 -28.91 -0.99
N ALA A 119 -20.27 -29.13 -1.84
CA ALA A 119 -20.50 -29.42 -3.26
C ALA A 119 -21.34 -30.69 -3.46
N LEU A 120 -21.14 -31.69 -2.60
CA LEU A 120 -21.90 -32.94 -2.62
C LEU A 120 -23.35 -32.75 -2.15
N GLU A 121 -23.60 -31.86 -1.19
CA GLU A 121 -24.94 -31.50 -0.71
C GLU A 121 -25.75 -30.75 -1.78
N LEU A 122 -25.08 -29.90 -2.56
CA LEU A 122 -25.70 -29.08 -3.62
C LEU A 122 -25.79 -29.78 -4.98
N SER A 123 -25.30 -31.03 -5.10
CA SER A 123 -25.35 -31.80 -6.35
C SER A 123 -26.38 -32.90 -6.31
N GLU A 124 -27.03 -33.14 -7.46
CA GLU A 124 -28.08 -34.15 -7.65
C GLU A 124 -27.80 -35.03 -8.87
N GLY A 125 -28.41 -36.22 -8.90
CA GLY A 125 -28.35 -37.15 -10.04
C GLY A 125 -26.94 -37.45 -10.55
N GLU A 126 -26.77 -37.40 -11.86
CA GLU A 126 -25.51 -37.70 -12.57
C GLU A 126 -24.34 -36.78 -12.16
N GLN A 127 -24.63 -35.55 -11.74
CA GLN A 127 -23.60 -34.60 -11.28
C GLN A 127 -22.95 -35.10 -9.99
N LYS A 128 -23.78 -35.54 -9.04
CA LYS A 128 -23.34 -36.08 -7.75
C LYS A 128 -22.52 -37.35 -7.94
N GLU A 129 -22.97 -38.25 -8.82
CA GLU A 129 -22.26 -39.49 -9.14
C GLU A 129 -20.88 -39.23 -9.76
N THR A 130 -20.80 -38.29 -10.70
CA THR A 130 -19.53 -37.90 -11.33
C THR A 130 -18.56 -37.29 -10.31
N LEU A 131 -19.05 -36.38 -9.45
CA LEU A 131 -18.25 -35.73 -8.42
C LEU A 131 -17.71 -36.75 -7.39
N LEU A 132 -18.53 -37.71 -6.96
CA LEU A 132 -18.08 -38.81 -6.09
C LEU A 132 -17.02 -39.69 -6.75
N LYS A 133 -17.18 -40.00 -8.05
CA LYS A 133 -16.24 -40.82 -8.80
C LYS A 133 -14.88 -40.13 -8.94
N GLU A 134 -14.87 -38.83 -9.26
CA GLU A 134 -13.63 -38.04 -9.34
C GLU A 134 -12.96 -37.93 -7.98
N ALA A 135 -13.71 -37.61 -6.92
CA ALA A 135 -13.18 -37.53 -5.57
C ALA A 135 -12.61 -38.88 -5.10
N LYS A 136 -13.27 -39.99 -5.43
CA LYS A 136 -12.76 -41.33 -5.10
C LYS A 136 -11.44 -41.63 -5.79
N TYR A 137 -11.31 -41.28 -7.07
CA TYR A 137 -10.05 -41.42 -7.79
C TYR A 137 -8.93 -40.59 -7.15
N ILE A 138 -9.20 -39.32 -6.82
CA ILE A 138 -8.22 -38.43 -6.17
C ILE A 138 -7.81 -38.99 -4.80
N ASP A 139 -8.76 -39.48 -4.00
CA ASP A 139 -8.50 -40.10 -2.70
C ASP A 139 -7.61 -41.36 -2.83
N ASP A 140 -7.88 -42.22 -3.81
CA ASP A 140 -7.10 -43.43 -4.05
C ASP A 140 -5.65 -43.10 -4.47
N VAL A 141 -5.47 -42.10 -5.34
CA VAL A 141 -4.13 -41.61 -5.73
C VAL A 141 -3.42 -40.97 -4.54
N GLN A 142 -4.12 -40.15 -3.75
CA GLN A 142 -3.56 -39.55 -2.53
C GLN A 142 -3.11 -40.62 -1.54
N ASN A 143 -3.92 -41.65 -1.29
CA ASN A 143 -3.56 -42.76 -0.41
C ASN A 143 -2.34 -43.53 -0.93
N LYS A 144 -2.24 -43.77 -2.24
CA LYS A 144 -1.02 -44.34 -2.86
C LYS A 144 0.19 -43.46 -2.57
N TYR A 145 0.06 -42.15 -2.75
CA TYR A 145 1.16 -41.21 -2.56
C TYR A 145 1.58 -41.08 -1.09
N LEU A 146 0.63 -41.03 -0.16
CA LEU A 146 0.89 -41.06 1.27
C LEU A 146 1.61 -42.35 1.70
N ASN A 147 1.24 -43.50 1.12
CA ASN A 147 1.93 -44.75 1.38
C ASN A 147 3.38 -44.72 0.86
N ILE A 148 3.63 -44.21 -0.36
CA ILE A 148 5.00 -44.01 -0.86
C ILE A 148 5.78 -43.08 0.07
N ALA A 149 5.22 -41.93 0.43
CA ALA A 149 5.86 -40.94 1.29
C ALA A 149 6.19 -41.49 2.70
N SER A 150 5.32 -42.34 3.27
CA SER A 150 5.55 -42.96 4.58
C SER A 150 6.70 -43.97 4.60
N ASN A 151 7.06 -44.54 3.43
CA ASN A 151 8.17 -45.47 3.29
C ASN A 151 9.50 -44.76 2.99
N GLU A 152 9.47 -43.46 2.73
CA GLU A 152 10.68 -42.67 2.53
C GLU A 152 11.38 -42.36 3.85
N ALA A 153 12.69 -42.60 3.90
CA ALA A 153 13.48 -42.21 5.06
C ALA A 153 13.49 -40.68 5.22
N PRO A 154 13.39 -40.15 6.45
CA PRO A 154 13.25 -38.72 6.69
C PRO A 154 14.49 -37.94 6.21
N TYR A 155 14.25 -36.78 5.62
CA TYR A 155 15.29 -35.85 5.20
C TYR A 155 15.58 -34.84 6.31
N ASP A 156 16.82 -34.35 6.36
CA ASP A 156 17.24 -33.28 7.28
C ASP A 156 17.02 -31.90 6.63
N VAL A 157 17.39 -31.77 5.35
CA VAL A 157 17.38 -30.51 4.60
C VAL A 157 16.62 -30.67 3.29
N PHE A 158 15.84 -29.66 2.91
CA PHE A 158 15.22 -29.53 1.60
C PHE A 158 15.89 -28.36 0.84
N ILE A 159 16.36 -28.58 -0.39
CA ILE A 159 16.89 -27.50 -1.24
C ILE A 159 15.84 -27.13 -2.29
N CYS A 160 15.35 -25.90 -2.23
CA CYS A 160 14.37 -25.30 -3.12
C CYS A 160 15.08 -24.27 -4.02
N TYR A 161 14.97 -24.44 -5.34
CA TYR A 161 15.70 -23.65 -6.34
C TYR A 161 15.02 -23.76 -7.72
N LYS A 162 15.35 -22.88 -8.67
CA LYS A 162 14.82 -22.99 -10.03
C LYS A 162 15.70 -23.88 -10.89
N GLU A 163 15.19 -25.01 -11.40
CA GLU A 163 15.99 -25.90 -12.28
C GLU A 163 16.27 -25.30 -13.67
N THR A 164 15.24 -24.76 -14.34
CA THR A 164 15.33 -24.24 -15.71
C THR A 164 14.74 -22.84 -15.86
N ASP A 165 15.35 -22.00 -16.70
CA ASP A 165 14.80 -20.71 -17.08
C ASP A 165 13.69 -20.89 -18.15
N LEU A 166 12.55 -20.21 -17.96
CA LEU A 166 11.39 -20.37 -18.86
C LEU A 166 11.60 -19.70 -20.23
N LYS A 167 12.46 -18.68 -20.33
CA LYS A 167 12.73 -17.93 -21.57
C LYS A 167 13.77 -18.64 -22.43
N SER A 168 14.83 -19.17 -21.83
CA SER A 168 15.90 -19.88 -22.56
C SER A 168 15.70 -21.39 -22.63
N GLY A 169 14.99 -21.99 -21.68
CA GLY A 169 14.89 -23.45 -21.52
C GLY A 169 16.17 -24.08 -20.96
N GLU A 170 17.20 -23.27 -20.67
CA GLU A 170 18.48 -23.74 -20.14
C GLU A 170 18.44 -23.86 -18.61
N LYS A 171 19.44 -24.54 -18.05
CA LYS A 171 19.63 -24.61 -16.60
C LYS A 171 19.92 -23.23 -16.03
N THR A 172 19.39 -22.94 -14.86
CA THR A 172 19.71 -21.69 -14.16
C THR A 172 21.04 -21.82 -13.41
N GLU A 173 21.60 -20.67 -13.02
CA GLU A 173 22.75 -20.58 -12.12
C GLU A 173 22.43 -21.15 -10.72
N ASP A 174 21.15 -21.15 -10.29
CA ASP A 174 20.74 -21.73 -9.02
C ASP A 174 21.07 -23.23 -8.92
N VAL A 175 21.10 -23.93 -10.06
CA VAL A 175 21.43 -25.36 -10.12
C VAL A 175 22.84 -25.61 -9.59
N GLU A 176 23.82 -24.81 -10.02
CA GLU A 176 25.22 -24.99 -9.62
C GLU A 176 25.41 -24.69 -8.13
N LEU A 177 24.75 -23.64 -7.64
CA LEU A 177 24.73 -23.26 -6.22
C LEU A 177 24.04 -24.33 -5.35
N ALA A 178 22.94 -24.89 -5.82
CA ALA A 178 22.23 -25.98 -5.15
C ALA A 178 23.06 -27.28 -5.13
N GLU A 179 23.77 -27.60 -6.21
CA GLU A 179 24.69 -28.73 -6.28
C GLU A 179 25.87 -28.56 -5.31
N GLU A 180 26.43 -27.35 -5.19
CA GLU A 180 27.47 -27.03 -4.22
C GLU A 180 26.95 -27.22 -2.78
N LEU A 181 25.78 -26.64 -2.45
CA LEU A 181 25.17 -26.77 -1.12
C LEU A 181 24.87 -28.24 -0.77
N TYR A 182 24.36 -29.00 -1.74
CA TYR A 182 24.09 -30.42 -1.59
C TYR A 182 25.37 -31.19 -1.23
N LYS A 183 26.48 -30.94 -1.94
CA LYS A 183 27.77 -31.59 -1.66
C LYS A 183 28.32 -31.23 -0.27
N GLU A 184 28.24 -29.97 0.12
CA GLU A 184 28.69 -29.51 1.45
C GLU A 184 27.89 -30.20 2.57
N LEU A 185 26.56 -30.17 2.49
CA LEU A 185 25.69 -30.76 3.52
C LEU A 185 25.77 -32.29 3.58
N THR A 186 25.88 -32.97 2.43
CA THR A 186 26.05 -34.43 2.39
C THR A 186 27.43 -34.87 2.91
N THR A 187 28.47 -34.07 2.69
CA THR A 187 29.81 -34.30 3.27
C THR A 187 29.77 -34.21 4.80
N LEU A 188 28.90 -33.35 5.36
CA LEU A 188 28.63 -33.26 6.79
C LEU A 188 27.73 -34.40 7.32
N GLY A 189 27.26 -35.30 6.46
CA GLY A 189 26.48 -36.49 6.83
C GLY A 189 24.97 -36.25 6.96
N TYR A 190 24.44 -35.13 6.44
CA TYR A 190 23.00 -34.88 6.42
C TYR A 190 22.33 -35.54 5.21
N LYS A 191 21.10 -36.04 5.38
CA LYS A 191 20.26 -36.50 4.27
C LYS A 191 19.54 -35.30 3.65
N VAL A 192 19.93 -34.95 2.43
CA VAL A 192 19.44 -33.74 1.75
C VAL A 192 18.50 -34.12 0.61
N PHE A 193 17.33 -33.51 0.56
CA PHE A 193 16.47 -33.55 -0.61
C PHE A 193 16.95 -32.49 -1.60
N PHE A 194 17.54 -32.96 -2.69
CA PHE A 194 17.91 -32.14 -3.84
C PHE A 194 17.24 -32.76 -5.06
N ALA A 195 16.27 -32.05 -5.64
CA ALA A 195 15.34 -32.60 -6.63
C ALA A 195 16.07 -33.33 -7.79
N ARG A 196 17.10 -32.71 -8.36
CA ARG A 196 17.91 -33.26 -9.46
C ARG A 196 18.55 -34.62 -9.15
N GLU A 197 19.03 -34.82 -7.93
CA GLU A 197 19.65 -36.09 -7.52
C GLU A 197 18.62 -37.08 -6.98
N THR A 198 17.67 -36.59 -6.17
CA THR A 198 16.71 -37.44 -5.45
C THR A 198 15.65 -38.03 -6.37
N LEU A 199 15.22 -37.26 -7.38
CA LEU A 199 14.14 -37.64 -8.30
C LEU A 199 14.66 -38.27 -9.60
N LYS A 200 15.98 -38.33 -9.79
CA LYS A 200 16.64 -38.78 -11.04
C LYS A 200 16.17 -40.14 -11.54
N GLU A 201 15.93 -41.08 -10.62
CA GLU A 201 15.52 -42.45 -10.92
C GLU A 201 14.00 -42.66 -10.74
N LYS A 202 13.24 -41.60 -10.46
CA LYS A 202 11.80 -41.66 -10.24
C LYS A 202 11.06 -41.31 -11.52
N LEU A 203 9.85 -41.83 -11.66
CA LEU A 203 8.95 -41.41 -12.73
C LEU A 203 8.40 -40.02 -12.39
N SER A 204 8.31 -39.12 -13.37
CA SER A 204 7.86 -37.74 -13.17
C SER A 204 6.49 -37.63 -12.52
N VAL A 205 5.58 -38.56 -12.86
CA VAL A 205 4.24 -38.64 -12.26
C VAL A 205 4.27 -39.00 -10.77
N GLU A 206 5.37 -39.59 -10.28
CA GLU A 206 5.56 -39.98 -8.89
C GLU A 206 6.50 -39.06 -8.13
N TYR A 207 6.83 -37.86 -8.61
CA TYR A 207 7.72 -36.93 -7.90
C TYR A 207 7.10 -36.36 -6.61
N GLU A 208 5.83 -35.97 -6.66
CA GLU A 208 5.14 -35.32 -5.54
C GLU A 208 5.17 -36.10 -4.21
N PRO A 209 5.01 -37.44 -4.13
CA PRO A 209 5.15 -38.15 -2.85
C PRO A 209 6.54 -38.00 -2.21
N TYR A 210 7.61 -37.95 -2.99
CA TYR A 210 8.96 -37.73 -2.47
C TYR A 210 9.16 -36.29 -2.01
N ILE A 211 8.67 -35.32 -2.79
CA ILE A 211 8.70 -33.90 -2.43
C ILE A 211 7.92 -33.68 -1.12
N PHE A 212 6.72 -34.25 -1.00
CA PHE A 212 5.91 -34.18 0.22
C PHE A 212 6.62 -34.81 1.43
N ALA A 213 7.19 -36.01 1.28
CA ALA A 213 7.95 -36.67 2.34
C ALA A 213 9.12 -35.81 2.82
N ALA A 214 9.85 -35.20 1.88
CA ALA A 214 10.95 -34.31 2.19
C ALA A 214 10.50 -33.03 2.91
N LEU A 215 9.48 -32.33 2.39
CA LEU A 215 8.92 -31.13 3.04
C LEU A 215 8.46 -31.41 4.48
N LYS A 216 7.80 -32.57 4.70
CA LYS A 216 7.33 -33.00 6.01
C LYS A 216 8.47 -33.31 6.98
N SER A 217 9.49 -34.03 6.53
CA SER A 217 10.58 -34.50 7.41
C SER A 217 11.67 -33.47 7.65
N SER A 218 12.06 -32.68 6.64
CA SER A 218 13.16 -31.71 6.72
C SER A 218 12.94 -30.67 7.81
N LYS A 219 13.98 -30.41 8.61
CA LYS A 219 13.99 -29.36 9.64
C LYS A 219 14.61 -28.06 9.15
N ALA A 220 15.33 -28.11 8.02
CA ALA A 220 15.78 -26.92 7.33
C ALA A 220 15.32 -26.94 5.87
N MET A 221 14.93 -25.78 5.34
CA MET A 221 14.79 -25.56 3.90
C MET A 221 15.78 -24.47 3.48
N ALA A 222 16.58 -24.74 2.46
CA ALA A 222 17.37 -23.72 1.77
C ALA A 222 16.60 -23.26 0.53
N VAL A 223 16.35 -21.96 0.39
CA VAL A 223 15.73 -21.37 -0.80
C VAL A 223 16.79 -20.51 -1.50
N ILE A 224 17.20 -20.93 -2.69
CA ILE A 224 18.25 -20.28 -3.48
C ILE A 224 17.60 -19.64 -4.71
N GLY A 225 17.95 -18.38 -4.98
CA GLY A 225 17.54 -17.71 -6.21
C GLY A 225 18.45 -16.53 -6.55
N THR A 226 19.06 -16.57 -7.74
CA THR A 226 19.86 -15.46 -8.28
C THR A 226 19.02 -14.34 -8.89
N LYS A 227 17.73 -14.60 -9.18
CA LYS A 227 16.80 -13.60 -9.73
C LYS A 227 15.47 -13.58 -8.96
N ALA A 228 14.88 -12.39 -8.83
CA ALA A 228 13.54 -12.20 -8.25
C ALA A 228 12.47 -13.15 -8.84
N GLU A 229 12.50 -13.33 -10.17
CA GLU A 229 11.53 -14.15 -10.90
C GLU A 229 11.64 -15.65 -10.58
N TYR A 230 12.79 -16.12 -10.10
CA TYR A 230 12.98 -17.54 -9.74
C TYR A 230 12.25 -17.90 -8.45
N PHE A 231 12.28 -17.01 -7.44
CA PHE A 231 11.54 -17.18 -6.18
C PHE A 231 10.02 -17.22 -6.36
N THR A 232 9.53 -16.56 -7.41
CA THR A 232 8.09 -16.46 -7.70
C THR A 232 7.60 -17.45 -8.74
N SER A 233 8.51 -18.26 -9.32
CA SER A 233 8.12 -19.33 -10.22
C SER A 233 7.19 -20.35 -9.55
N VAL A 234 6.22 -20.88 -10.31
CA VAL A 234 5.10 -21.69 -9.78
C VAL A 234 5.56 -22.79 -8.83
N TRP A 235 6.55 -23.58 -9.24
CA TRP A 235 7.07 -24.71 -8.45
C TRP A 235 7.82 -24.26 -7.20
N VAL A 236 8.77 -23.31 -7.34
CA VAL A 236 9.56 -22.78 -6.21
C VAL A 236 8.63 -22.15 -5.16
N LYS A 237 7.68 -21.33 -5.61
CA LYS A 237 6.67 -20.69 -4.76
C LYS A 237 5.81 -21.69 -4.02
N ASN A 238 5.39 -22.77 -4.69
CA ASN A 238 4.60 -23.82 -4.06
C ASN A 238 5.40 -24.55 -2.95
N GLU A 239 6.67 -24.89 -3.21
CA GLU A 239 7.53 -25.58 -2.23
C GLU A 239 7.79 -24.74 -0.97
N TRP A 240 8.33 -23.53 -1.12
CA TRP A 240 8.60 -22.69 0.04
C TRP A 240 7.31 -22.23 0.72
N GLY A 241 6.23 -21.99 -0.03
CA GLY A 241 4.93 -21.66 0.55
C GLY A 241 4.36 -22.78 1.42
N ARG A 242 4.51 -24.04 1.00
CA ARG A 242 4.13 -25.22 1.80
C ARG A 242 5.01 -25.34 3.04
N PHE A 243 6.31 -25.10 2.92
CA PHE A 243 7.23 -25.18 4.06
C PHE A 243 6.96 -24.08 5.10
N LEU A 244 6.65 -22.85 4.68
CA LEU A 244 6.22 -21.78 5.59
C LEU A 244 5.01 -22.19 6.44
N LYS A 245 3.97 -22.77 5.83
CA LYS A 245 2.80 -23.30 6.57
C LYS A 245 3.16 -24.40 7.57
N LEU A 246 4.21 -25.18 7.29
CA LEU A 246 4.73 -26.18 8.22
C LEU A 246 5.52 -25.55 9.37
N MET A 247 6.27 -24.48 9.12
CA MET A 247 7.00 -23.72 10.15
C MET A 247 6.07 -23.09 11.18
N GLU A 248 4.87 -22.66 10.77
CA GLU A 248 3.84 -22.16 11.70
C GLU A 248 3.40 -23.22 12.72
N LYS A 249 3.54 -24.50 12.38
CA LYS A 249 3.13 -25.65 13.22
C LYS A 249 4.30 -26.35 13.92
N ASP A 250 5.52 -26.20 13.41
CA ASP A 250 6.73 -26.88 13.90
C ASP A 250 7.86 -25.86 14.05
N ALA A 251 8.09 -25.43 15.29
CA ALA A 251 9.11 -24.42 15.62
C ALA A 251 10.55 -24.86 15.33
N TYR A 252 10.80 -26.15 15.11
CA TYR A 252 12.12 -26.66 14.72
C TYR A 252 12.39 -26.52 13.22
N LYS A 253 11.37 -26.21 12.42
CA LYS A 253 11.56 -25.94 11.00
C LYS A 253 12.04 -24.51 10.80
N GLN A 254 13.11 -24.35 10.02
CA GLN A 254 13.63 -23.04 9.65
C GLN A 254 13.91 -22.98 8.14
N MET A 255 13.70 -21.80 7.58
CA MET A 255 14.03 -21.48 6.20
C MET A 255 15.28 -20.61 6.17
N PHE A 256 16.20 -20.94 5.28
CA PHE A 256 17.45 -20.23 5.03
C PHE A 256 17.42 -19.74 3.58
N PHE A 257 17.64 -18.44 3.39
CA PHE A 257 17.56 -17.82 2.08
C PHE A 257 18.96 -17.52 1.55
N ALA A 258 19.15 -17.70 0.25
CA ALA A 258 20.32 -17.19 -0.45
C ALA A 258 19.90 -16.48 -1.73
N CYS A 259 20.30 -15.21 -1.86
CA CYS A 259 19.93 -14.35 -2.96
C CYS A 259 21.08 -13.40 -3.34
N ASP A 260 21.03 -12.85 -4.55
CA ASP A 260 21.94 -11.77 -4.96
C ASP A 260 21.52 -10.42 -4.35
N ASP A 261 20.21 -10.12 -4.38
CA ASP A 261 19.65 -8.88 -3.86
C ASP A 261 18.50 -9.15 -2.85
N PRO A 262 18.66 -8.80 -1.56
CA PRO A 262 17.61 -8.94 -0.56
C PRO A 262 16.37 -8.07 -0.80
N GLU A 263 16.50 -6.95 -1.50
CA GLU A 263 15.36 -6.06 -1.79
C GLU A 263 14.38 -6.67 -2.80
N GLU A 264 14.87 -7.61 -3.61
CA GLU A 264 14.09 -8.33 -4.61
C GLU A 264 13.37 -9.58 -4.06
N MET A 265 13.55 -9.91 -2.79
CA MET A 265 12.90 -11.07 -2.19
C MET A 265 11.36 -10.91 -2.16
N PRO A 266 10.61 -12.01 -2.32
CA PRO A 266 9.16 -12.01 -2.12
C PRO A 266 8.76 -11.35 -0.79
N ARG A 267 7.67 -10.58 -0.78
CA ARG A 267 7.16 -9.91 0.43
C ARG A 267 6.95 -10.86 1.62
N ALA A 268 6.67 -12.14 1.36
CA ALA A 268 6.57 -13.18 2.39
C ALA A 268 7.86 -13.35 3.22
N PHE A 269 9.00 -12.90 2.68
CA PHE A 269 10.32 -12.96 3.32
C PHE A 269 10.78 -11.60 3.86
N ALA A 270 9.93 -10.56 3.81
CA ALA A 270 10.29 -9.24 4.31
C ALA A 270 10.70 -9.29 5.79
N GLY A 271 11.87 -8.72 6.11
CA GLY A 271 12.43 -8.73 7.45
C GLY A 271 13.14 -10.04 7.86
N LYS A 272 13.27 -11.03 6.95
CA LYS A 272 14.10 -12.22 7.15
C LYS A 272 15.54 -11.95 6.71
N GLN A 273 16.52 -12.57 7.38
CA GLN A 273 17.92 -12.51 6.98
C GLN A 273 18.18 -13.46 5.81
N ALA A 274 18.90 -12.98 4.78
CA ALA A 274 19.33 -13.78 3.64
C ALA A 274 20.86 -13.80 3.53
N GLN A 275 21.39 -14.90 3.02
CA GLN A 275 22.79 -15.04 2.63
C GLN A 275 22.99 -14.38 1.26
N LEU A 276 23.89 -13.41 1.18
CA LEU A 276 24.26 -12.79 -0.09
C LEU A 276 25.16 -13.74 -0.89
N LEU A 277 24.75 -14.09 -2.11
CA LEU A 277 25.44 -15.01 -3.00
C LEU A 277 26.72 -14.41 -3.60
N GLY A 278 26.79 -13.08 -3.77
CA GLY A 278 27.98 -12.38 -4.25
C GLY A 278 29.20 -12.40 -3.32
N ASN A 279 29.06 -12.90 -2.09
CA ASN A 279 30.16 -13.01 -1.12
C ASN A 279 30.95 -14.31 -1.30
N GLU A 280 32.28 -14.24 -1.20
CA GLU A 280 33.13 -15.43 -1.25
C GLU A 280 32.74 -16.44 -0.16
N GLY A 281 32.52 -17.70 -0.55
CA GLY A 281 32.12 -18.77 0.37
C GLY A 281 30.66 -18.69 0.84
N ALA A 282 29.78 -17.95 0.16
CA ALA A 282 28.37 -17.83 0.50
C ALA A 282 27.67 -19.19 0.74
N ILE A 283 27.87 -20.17 -0.16
CA ILE A 283 27.26 -21.50 -0.05
C ILE A 283 27.81 -22.30 1.13
N LYS A 284 29.12 -22.20 1.41
CA LYS A 284 29.73 -22.82 2.60
C LYS A 284 29.20 -22.22 3.89
N ASN A 285 29.03 -20.90 3.93
CA ASN A 285 28.44 -20.23 5.09
C ASN A 285 26.97 -20.64 5.28
N LEU A 286 26.21 -20.73 4.19
CA LEU A 286 24.84 -21.25 4.21
C LEU A 286 24.78 -22.69 4.74
N ALA A 287 25.65 -23.57 4.24
CA ALA A 287 25.76 -24.95 4.71
C ALA A 287 26.09 -25.02 6.21
N SER A 288 27.05 -24.20 6.67
CA SER A 288 27.43 -24.10 8.08
C SER A 288 26.26 -23.62 8.95
N ASN A 289 25.52 -22.60 8.52
CA ASN A 289 24.35 -22.09 9.25
C ASN A 289 23.24 -23.15 9.37
N ILE A 290 22.97 -23.88 8.29
CA ILE A 290 22.03 -25.01 8.29
C ILE A 290 22.52 -26.13 9.22
N ALA A 291 23.80 -26.48 9.13
CA ALA A 291 24.39 -27.52 9.96
C ALA A 291 24.34 -27.16 11.45
N ASN A 292 24.64 -25.91 11.81
CA ASN A 292 24.53 -25.41 13.19
C ASN A 292 23.10 -25.52 13.69
N HIS A 293 22.11 -25.08 12.91
CA HIS A 293 20.69 -25.22 13.24
C HIS A 293 20.27 -26.69 13.49
N LEU A 294 20.67 -27.60 12.60
CA LEU A 294 20.36 -29.02 12.74
C LEU A 294 21.10 -29.66 13.93
N GLN A 295 22.34 -29.26 14.16
CA GLN A 295 23.13 -29.70 15.30
C GLN A 295 22.53 -29.18 16.61
N ASP A 296 22.03 -27.95 16.63
CA ASP A 296 21.30 -27.37 17.75
C ASP A 296 20.07 -28.23 18.05
N ILE A 297 19.30 -28.64 17.04
CA ILE A 297 18.18 -29.57 17.21
C ILE A 297 18.65 -30.91 17.79
N LYS A 298 19.72 -31.50 17.25
CA LYS A 298 20.25 -32.82 17.69
C LYS A 298 20.79 -32.80 19.11
N LEU A 299 21.48 -31.72 19.50
CA LEU A 299 22.09 -31.56 20.82
C LEU A 299 21.11 -30.97 21.84
N GLY A 300 19.87 -30.65 21.43
CA GLY A 300 18.89 -29.96 22.26
C GLY A 300 19.29 -28.52 22.62
N PHE A 301 20.29 -27.95 21.91
CA PHE A 301 20.66 -26.53 21.96
C PHE A 301 19.74 -25.66 21.11
N TYR A 302 18.88 -26.26 20.29
CA TYR A 302 17.74 -25.58 19.75
C TYR A 302 16.95 -25.11 20.95
N ASN A 303 16.98 -23.80 21.15
CA ASN A 303 16.49 -23.18 22.36
C ASN A 303 15.16 -23.82 22.71
N ASN A 304 15.23 -24.64 23.74
CA ASN A 304 14.09 -25.03 24.52
C ASN A 304 13.59 -23.73 25.15
N SER A 305 12.79 -23.02 24.36
CA SER A 305 11.53 -22.48 24.83
C SER A 305 10.58 -23.59 25.33
N SER A 306 10.98 -24.87 25.46
CA SER A 306 10.11 -25.89 26.08
C SER A 306 10.76 -27.15 26.71
N VAL A 307 11.90 -27.05 27.39
CA VAL A 307 12.11 -27.77 28.67
C VAL A 307 12.87 -26.82 29.57
N LEU A 308 12.17 -25.74 29.89
CA LEU A 308 12.50 -24.96 31.05
C LEU A 308 12.60 -25.92 32.24
N SER A 309 13.56 -25.69 33.15
CA SER A 309 13.40 -26.24 34.50
C SER A 309 11.97 -25.92 34.94
N LYS A 310 11.30 -26.81 35.69
CA LYS A 310 9.92 -26.54 36.17
C LYS A 310 9.81 -25.13 36.78
N GLU A 311 10.90 -24.62 37.33
CA GLU A 311 11.07 -23.25 37.84
C GLU A 311 11.06 -22.17 36.76
N GLN A 312 11.80 -22.31 35.66
CA GLN A 312 11.81 -21.36 34.54
C GLN A 312 10.43 -21.38 33.85
N GLN A 313 9.80 -22.55 33.68
CA GLN A 313 8.49 -22.71 33.02
C GLN A 313 7.37 -22.01 33.80
N LYS A 314 7.45 -22.14 35.13
CA LYS A 314 6.57 -21.45 36.06
C LYS A 314 6.82 -19.95 36.07
N PHE A 315 8.08 -19.51 35.98
CA PHE A 315 8.43 -18.09 35.83
C PHE A 315 7.85 -17.49 34.55
N ASP A 316 8.06 -18.13 33.39
CA ASP A 316 7.56 -17.65 32.11
C ASP A 316 6.04 -17.49 32.11
N ARG A 317 5.30 -18.42 32.74
CA ARG A 317 3.85 -18.32 32.90
C ARG A 317 3.43 -17.13 33.77
N ILE A 318 4.11 -16.92 34.91
CA ILE A 318 3.84 -15.80 35.81
C ILE A 318 4.18 -14.47 35.13
N LEU A 319 5.31 -14.42 34.42
CA LEU A 319 5.73 -13.24 33.67
C LEU A 319 4.70 -12.94 32.58
N ALA A 320 4.28 -13.91 31.77
CA ALA A 320 3.27 -13.71 30.73
C ALA A 320 1.95 -13.15 31.28
N GLU A 321 1.46 -13.68 32.41
CA GLU A 321 0.25 -13.17 33.08
C GLU A 321 0.42 -11.73 33.56
N LYS A 322 1.54 -11.43 34.23
CA LYS A 322 1.84 -10.07 34.71
C LYS A 322 2.10 -9.10 33.55
N SER A 323 2.71 -9.55 32.45
CA SER A 323 2.98 -8.76 31.25
C SER A 323 1.71 -8.36 30.53
N SER A 324 0.66 -9.20 30.54
CA SER A 324 -0.66 -8.80 30.03
C SER A 324 -1.19 -7.59 30.80
N LYS A 325 -1.09 -7.60 32.14
CA LYS A 325 -1.50 -6.46 32.96
C LYS A 325 -0.64 -5.22 32.72
N PHE A 326 0.67 -5.41 32.53
CA PHE A 326 1.55 -4.30 32.14
C PHE A 326 1.14 -3.68 30.81
N ILE A 327 0.75 -4.48 29.82
CA ILE A 327 0.23 -4.00 28.53
C ILE A 327 -1.07 -3.19 28.74
N ASP A 328 -1.98 -3.67 29.59
CA ASP A 328 -3.21 -2.93 29.90
C ASP A 328 -2.92 -1.56 30.56
N ASP A 329 -1.90 -1.52 31.42
CA ASP A 329 -1.49 -0.31 32.15
C ASP A 329 -0.43 0.53 31.39
N ILE A 330 -0.03 0.13 30.18
CA ILE A 330 1.13 0.71 29.46
C ILE A 330 0.93 2.19 29.11
N GLU A 331 -0.32 2.63 28.97
CA GLU A 331 -0.65 4.04 28.71
C GLU A 331 -0.39 4.94 29.92
N GLU A 332 -0.36 4.38 31.13
CA GLU A 332 -0.07 5.10 32.38
C GLU A 332 1.42 5.11 32.74
N THR A 333 2.27 4.44 31.96
CA THR A 333 3.72 4.44 32.17
C THR A 333 4.39 5.70 31.64
N GLU A 334 5.71 5.84 31.80
CA GLU A 334 6.44 6.97 31.24
C GLU A 334 6.41 6.94 29.71
N PHE A 335 6.48 5.75 29.09
CA PHE A 335 6.26 5.55 27.66
C PHE A 335 4.87 6.04 27.24
N GLY A 336 3.79 5.57 27.88
CA GLY A 336 2.43 5.97 27.54
C GLY A 336 2.21 7.48 27.64
N ARG A 337 2.67 8.09 28.74
CA ARG A 337 2.63 9.55 28.94
C ARG A 337 3.47 10.30 27.90
N GLY A 338 4.66 9.81 27.59
CA GLY A 338 5.56 10.40 26.60
C GLY A 338 5.00 10.35 25.19
N ARG A 339 4.45 9.20 24.79
CA ARG A 339 3.73 8.98 23.53
C ARG A 339 2.57 9.96 23.41
N LYS A 340 1.69 10.02 24.41
CA LYS A 340 0.55 10.97 24.44
C LYS A 340 0.99 12.43 24.40
N GLY A 341 2.08 12.77 25.10
CA GLY A 341 2.68 14.09 25.08
C GLY A 341 3.17 14.49 23.69
N LEU A 342 3.93 13.62 23.02
CA LEU A 342 4.40 13.83 21.65
C LEU A 342 3.24 13.97 20.67
N LYS A 343 2.23 13.10 20.74
CA LYS A 343 1.02 13.22 19.92
C LYS A 343 0.36 14.60 20.08
N LYS A 344 0.19 15.06 21.31
CA LYS A 344 -0.40 16.37 21.61
C LYS A 344 0.41 17.52 20.99
N ILE A 345 1.74 17.47 21.09
CA ILE A 345 2.63 18.48 20.51
C ILE A 345 2.54 18.46 18.98
N ILE A 346 2.53 17.27 18.35
CA ILE A 346 2.39 17.13 16.90
C ILE A 346 1.05 17.71 16.43
N TYR A 347 -0.04 17.38 17.12
CA TYR A 347 -1.35 17.96 16.85
C TYR A 347 -1.36 19.48 17.01
N GLN A 348 -0.71 20.01 18.04
CA GLN A 348 -0.59 21.45 18.24
C GLN A 348 0.10 22.13 17.05
N TYR A 349 1.23 21.59 16.57
CA TYR A 349 1.93 22.15 15.42
C TYR A 349 1.13 22.00 14.12
N GLY A 350 0.49 20.84 13.88
CA GLY A 350 -0.36 20.66 12.71
C GLY A 350 -1.58 21.60 12.71
N ASN A 351 -2.19 21.85 13.88
CA ASN A 351 -3.27 22.84 14.02
C ASN A 351 -2.77 24.26 13.75
N ILE A 352 -1.55 24.61 14.17
CA ILE A 352 -0.93 25.91 13.83
C ILE A 352 -0.74 26.01 12.32
N ALA A 353 -0.29 24.95 11.66
CA ALA A 353 -0.13 24.89 10.20
C ALA A 353 -1.48 25.08 9.48
N GLU A 354 -2.51 24.35 9.89
CA GLU A 354 -3.88 24.42 9.38
C GLU A 354 -4.48 25.82 9.56
N GLN A 355 -4.43 26.36 10.79
CA GLN A 355 -4.94 27.70 11.08
C GLN A 355 -4.21 28.78 10.27
N THR A 356 -2.88 28.65 10.13
CA THR A 356 -2.08 29.58 9.32
C THR A 356 -2.47 29.52 7.85
N HIS A 357 -2.76 28.32 7.32
CA HIS A 357 -3.23 28.13 5.95
C HIS A 357 -4.62 28.76 5.74
N HIS A 358 -5.59 28.47 6.61
CA HIS A 358 -6.94 29.06 6.52
C HIS A 358 -6.91 30.59 6.66
N THR A 359 -6.08 31.12 7.55
CA THR A 359 -5.90 32.56 7.72
C THR A 359 -5.32 33.16 6.44
N TYR A 360 -4.29 32.55 5.85
CA TYR A 360 -3.73 33.00 4.57
C TYR A 360 -4.78 33.04 3.47
N LEU A 361 -5.52 31.94 3.27
CA LEU A 361 -6.49 31.83 2.20
C LEU A 361 -7.62 32.85 2.35
N SER A 362 -8.11 33.05 3.57
CA SER A 362 -9.15 34.04 3.87
C SER A 362 -8.66 35.46 3.63
N THR A 363 -7.47 35.81 4.13
CA THR A 363 -6.85 37.12 3.91
C THR A 363 -6.58 37.38 2.43
N TYR A 364 -6.08 36.38 1.69
CA TYR A 364 -5.86 36.47 0.25
C TYR A 364 -7.15 36.72 -0.51
N LYS A 365 -8.18 35.89 -0.28
CA LYS A 365 -9.50 36.03 -0.92
C LYS A 365 -10.11 37.41 -0.64
N PHE A 366 -10.04 37.86 0.62
CA PHE A 366 -10.56 39.16 1.01
C PHE A 366 -9.80 40.29 0.29
N GLY A 367 -8.47 40.29 0.33
CA GLY A 367 -7.65 41.30 -0.33
C GLY A 367 -7.82 41.33 -1.86
N ALA A 368 -7.85 40.16 -2.51
CA ALA A 368 -8.09 40.06 -3.95
C ALA A 368 -9.50 40.54 -4.34
N THR A 369 -10.52 40.21 -3.53
CA THR A 369 -11.88 40.70 -3.75
C THR A 369 -11.94 42.22 -3.64
N TRP A 370 -11.28 42.82 -2.65
CA TRP A 370 -11.22 44.28 -2.51
C TRP A 370 -10.53 44.96 -3.70
N LEU A 371 -9.47 44.36 -4.26
CA LEU A 371 -8.84 44.88 -5.47
C LEU A 371 -9.77 44.80 -6.69
N LEU A 372 -10.51 43.69 -6.87
CA LEU A 372 -11.48 43.58 -7.95
C LEU A 372 -12.65 44.56 -7.78
N VAL A 373 -13.11 44.79 -6.56
CA VAL A 373 -14.12 45.82 -6.26
C VAL A 373 -13.57 47.21 -6.60
N ALA A 374 -12.31 47.49 -6.25
CA ALA A 374 -11.65 48.73 -6.62
C ALA A 374 -11.64 48.91 -8.15
N GLU A 375 -11.29 47.85 -8.89
CA GLU A 375 -11.25 47.84 -10.36
C GLU A 375 -12.65 48.04 -10.97
N ALA A 376 -13.68 47.41 -10.42
CA ALA A 376 -15.06 47.59 -10.85
C ALA A 376 -15.57 49.01 -10.57
N VAL A 377 -15.27 49.57 -9.40
CA VAL A 377 -15.61 50.96 -9.04
C VAL A 377 -14.91 51.94 -9.98
N ILE A 378 -13.61 51.73 -10.24
CA ILE A 378 -12.82 52.49 -11.22
C ILE A 378 -13.49 52.44 -12.60
N PHE A 379 -13.90 51.25 -13.04
CA PHE A 379 -14.57 51.07 -14.32
C PHE A 379 -15.93 51.80 -14.38
N ILE A 380 -16.77 51.69 -13.35
CA ILE A 380 -18.10 52.33 -13.29
C ILE A 380 -17.97 53.86 -13.35
N PHE A 381 -17.08 54.45 -12.53
CA PHE A 381 -16.90 55.90 -12.53
C PHE A 381 -16.28 56.41 -13.83
N PHE A 382 -15.34 55.65 -14.41
CA PHE A 382 -14.79 55.95 -15.73
C PHE A 382 -15.87 55.95 -16.81
N PHE A 383 -16.73 54.93 -16.82
CA PHE A 383 -17.85 54.80 -17.73
C PHE A 383 -18.87 55.93 -17.56
N ALA A 384 -19.22 56.28 -16.32
CA ALA A 384 -20.12 57.40 -16.02
C ALA A 384 -19.54 58.74 -16.53
N THR A 385 -18.22 58.93 -16.39
CA THR A 385 -17.52 60.12 -16.88
C THR A 385 -17.59 60.22 -18.42
N ILE A 386 -17.34 59.12 -19.13
CA ILE A 386 -17.46 59.08 -20.61
C ILE A 386 -18.91 59.35 -21.05
N SER A 387 -19.89 58.76 -20.35
CA SER A 387 -21.31 58.92 -20.70
C SER A 387 -21.78 60.36 -20.49
N ALA A 388 -21.40 60.99 -19.36
CA ALA A 388 -21.73 62.38 -19.06
C ALA A 388 -21.08 63.37 -20.04
N THR A 389 -19.82 63.13 -20.45
CA THR A 389 -19.09 63.99 -21.40
C THR A 389 -19.57 63.83 -22.85
N GLY A 390 -20.05 62.64 -23.24
CA GLY A 390 -20.63 62.39 -24.57
C GLY A 390 -22.05 62.95 -24.74
N ALA A 391 -22.83 63.06 -23.66
CA ALA A 391 -24.22 63.54 -23.69
C ALA A 391 -24.36 65.07 -23.62
N ILE A 392 -23.40 65.77 -23.01
CA ILE A 392 -23.49 67.20 -22.74
C ILE A 392 -22.27 67.85 -23.40
N GLY A 393 -22.46 68.48 -24.55
CA GLY A 393 -21.38 69.07 -25.34
C GLY A 393 -20.49 70.03 -24.55
N GLY A 394 -19.35 69.53 -24.06
CA GLY A 394 -18.09 70.27 -23.92
C GLY A 394 -17.87 71.19 -22.71
N GLU A 395 -18.53 70.99 -21.57
CA GLU A 395 -18.26 71.81 -20.35
C GLU A 395 -17.83 70.99 -19.10
N PRO A 396 -17.08 71.61 -18.16
CA PRO A 396 -16.06 70.95 -17.33
C PRO A 396 -16.64 70.31 -16.06
N TYR A 397 -17.48 69.30 -16.21
CA TYR A 397 -17.77 68.34 -15.13
C TYR A 397 -16.58 67.40 -14.85
N GLU A 398 -15.45 67.60 -15.52
CA GLU A 398 -14.25 66.76 -15.41
C GLU A 398 -13.71 66.69 -13.98
N VAL A 399 -13.80 67.76 -13.18
CA VAL A 399 -13.10 67.80 -11.88
C VAL A 399 -13.83 67.02 -10.78
N GLU A 400 -15.16 67.07 -10.70
CA GLU A 400 -15.90 66.43 -9.60
C GLU A 400 -15.86 64.90 -9.69
N TYR A 401 -16.15 64.34 -10.88
CA TYR A 401 -16.07 62.89 -11.10
C TYR A 401 -14.64 62.36 -10.99
N TYR A 402 -13.66 63.15 -11.42
CA TYR A 402 -12.24 62.83 -11.27
C TYR A 402 -11.80 62.79 -9.80
N VAL A 403 -12.26 63.74 -8.98
CA VAL A 403 -11.97 63.77 -7.55
C VAL A 403 -12.64 62.60 -6.85
N ILE A 404 -13.91 62.31 -7.15
CA ILE A 404 -14.64 61.15 -6.62
C ILE A 404 -13.91 59.86 -6.99
N PHE A 405 -13.52 59.73 -8.26
CA PHE A 405 -12.75 58.60 -8.77
C PHE A 405 -11.44 58.41 -8.01
N LEU A 406 -10.65 59.47 -7.83
CA LEU A 406 -9.38 59.38 -7.12
C LEU A 406 -9.59 59.00 -5.66
N VAL A 407 -10.57 59.60 -4.99
CA VAL A 407 -10.84 59.32 -3.57
C VAL A 407 -11.25 57.86 -3.38
N PHE A 408 -12.22 57.36 -4.14
CA PHE A 408 -12.68 55.98 -4.01
C PHE A 408 -11.65 54.98 -4.55
N GLY A 409 -11.06 55.24 -5.72
CA GLY A 409 -10.03 54.41 -6.31
C GLY A 409 -8.83 54.22 -5.38
N ILE A 410 -8.33 55.31 -4.78
CA ILE A 410 -7.26 55.24 -3.78
C ILE A 410 -7.73 54.48 -2.54
N LEU A 411 -8.92 54.75 -2.02
CA LEU A 411 -9.43 54.09 -0.82
C LEU A 411 -9.53 52.57 -0.99
N PHE A 412 -10.25 52.10 -2.02
CA PHE A 412 -10.47 50.68 -2.26
C PHE A 412 -9.18 49.94 -2.62
N ASN A 413 -8.31 50.53 -3.44
CA ASN A 413 -7.00 49.93 -3.76
C ASN A 413 -6.08 49.88 -2.54
N SER A 414 -6.04 50.95 -1.74
CA SER A 414 -5.22 50.98 -0.53
C SER A 414 -5.64 49.90 0.45
N ILE A 415 -6.95 49.69 0.64
CA ILE A 415 -7.48 48.60 1.48
C ILE A 415 -7.04 47.24 0.94
N GLY A 416 -7.28 46.97 -0.35
CA GLY A 416 -6.90 45.69 -0.97
C GLY A 416 -5.39 45.41 -0.91
N LEU A 417 -4.56 46.41 -1.21
CA LEU A 417 -3.10 46.31 -1.14
C LEU A 417 -2.60 46.14 0.30
N LEU A 418 -3.17 46.85 1.27
CA LEU A 418 -2.83 46.68 2.69
C LEU A 418 -3.11 45.25 3.14
N ILE A 419 -4.28 44.71 2.79
CA ILE A 419 -4.66 43.34 3.12
C ILE A 419 -3.69 42.35 2.44
N LEU A 420 -3.42 42.46 1.14
CA LEU A 420 -2.51 41.55 0.45
C LEU A 420 -1.04 41.70 0.88
N SER A 421 -0.64 42.88 1.34
CA SER A 421 0.70 43.12 1.90
C SER A 421 0.92 42.40 3.22
N SER A 422 -0.16 42.08 3.95
CA SER A 422 -0.07 41.20 5.12
C SER A 422 0.42 39.79 4.72
N CYS A 423 0.07 39.33 3.51
CA CYS A 423 0.51 38.06 2.96
C CYS A 423 1.95 38.10 2.42
N SER A 424 2.35 39.16 1.73
CA SER A 424 3.65 39.24 1.02
C SER A 424 4.47 40.45 1.47
N SER A 425 5.68 40.19 1.99
CA SER A 425 6.62 41.26 2.36
C SER A 425 7.05 42.10 1.16
N ILE A 426 7.15 41.51 -0.03
CA ILE A 426 7.53 42.20 -1.27
C ILE A 426 6.48 43.23 -1.66
N LEU A 427 5.20 42.89 -1.50
CA LEU A 427 4.09 43.82 -1.78
C LEU A 427 4.09 45.00 -0.81
N LEU A 428 4.41 44.74 0.47
CA LEU A 428 4.54 45.77 1.48
C LEU A 428 5.70 46.72 1.17
N THR A 429 6.86 46.19 0.77
CA THR A 429 8.08 46.98 0.54
C THR A 429 8.04 47.76 -0.77
N TYR A 430 7.50 47.20 -1.85
CA TYR A 430 7.57 47.81 -3.19
C TYR A 430 6.20 48.13 -3.78
N GLY A 431 5.19 47.28 -3.57
CA GLY A 431 3.87 47.44 -4.19
C GLY A 431 3.15 48.70 -3.71
N ILE A 432 3.05 48.89 -2.40
CA ILE A 432 2.37 50.06 -1.81
C ILE A 432 3.05 51.38 -2.23
N PRO A 433 4.38 51.57 -2.10
CA PRO A 433 5.03 52.82 -2.51
C PRO A 433 4.86 53.15 -3.99
N ILE A 434 4.95 52.15 -4.88
CA ILE A 434 4.76 52.34 -6.33
C ILE A 434 3.34 52.82 -6.61
N TYR A 435 2.34 52.20 -5.99
CA TYR A 435 0.94 52.60 -6.18
C TYR A 435 0.66 54.02 -5.68
N PHE A 436 1.18 54.38 -4.50
CA PHE A 436 1.06 55.75 -3.99
C PHE A 436 1.74 56.78 -4.91
N LEU A 437 2.92 56.45 -5.44
CA LEU A 437 3.62 57.31 -6.40
C LEU A 437 2.80 57.49 -7.69
N MET A 438 2.19 56.43 -8.21
CA MET A 438 1.34 56.50 -9.40
C MET A 438 0.13 57.42 -9.19
N TYR A 439 -0.58 57.27 -8.07
CA TYR A 439 -1.69 58.15 -7.72
C TYR A 439 -1.24 59.61 -7.52
N LEU A 440 -0.07 59.83 -6.91
CA LEU A 440 0.49 61.17 -6.76
C LEU A 440 0.76 61.82 -8.13
N VAL A 441 1.36 61.09 -9.07
CA VAL A 441 1.61 61.60 -10.43
C VAL A 441 0.29 61.89 -11.15
N MET A 442 -0.74 61.06 -10.98
CA MET A 442 -2.08 61.31 -11.53
C MET A 442 -2.65 62.63 -10.98
N THR A 443 -2.57 62.86 -9.66
CA THR A 443 -3.08 64.10 -9.06
C THR A 443 -2.38 65.37 -9.55
N ILE A 444 -1.09 65.31 -9.86
CA ILE A 444 -0.30 66.47 -10.32
C ILE A 444 -0.49 66.73 -11.82
N ASN A 445 -0.72 65.69 -12.63
CA ASN A 445 -0.77 65.80 -14.09
C ASN A 445 -1.96 65.05 -14.68
N GLY A 446 -3.10 65.73 -14.77
CA GLY A 446 -4.33 65.18 -15.34
C GLY A 446 -4.20 64.67 -16.78
N ARG A 447 -3.23 65.16 -17.57
CA ARG A 447 -2.98 64.64 -18.94
C ARG A 447 -2.45 63.21 -18.96
N LEU A 448 -1.82 62.77 -17.87
CA LEU A 448 -1.32 61.40 -17.74
C LEU A 448 -2.35 60.45 -17.11
N PHE A 449 -3.52 60.96 -16.71
CA PHE A 449 -4.53 60.19 -16.00
C PHE A 449 -4.94 58.92 -16.73
N ASN A 450 -5.33 59.01 -18.01
CA ASN A 450 -5.79 57.84 -18.78
C ASN A 450 -4.70 56.77 -18.91
N VAL A 451 -3.45 57.18 -19.12
CA VAL A 451 -2.31 56.26 -19.25
C VAL A 451 -2.02 55.58 -17.91
N LEU A 452 -1.91 56.34 -16.83
CA LEU A 452 -1.60 55.80 -15.51
C LEU A 452 -2.75 54.96 -14.94
N ASN A 453 -4.00 55.35 -15.20
CA ASN A 453 -5.17 54.55 -14.86
C ASN A 453 -5.14 53.19 -15.57
N THR A 454 -4.86 53.18 -16.88
CA THR A 454 -4.73 51.92 -17.64
C THR A 454 -3.63 51.02 -17.05
N VAL A 455 -2.48 51.61 -16.67
CA VAL A 455 -1.40 50.85 -16.03
C VAL A 455 -1.83 50.29 -14.67
N LEU A 456 -2.55 51.07 -13.86
CA LEU A 456 -3.09 50.60 -12.58
C LEU A 456 -4.04 49.41 -12.78
N THR A 457 -5.01 49.55 -13.69
CA THR A 457 -5.97 48.50 -14.05
C THR A 457 -5.28 47.21 -14.50
N ILE A 458 -4.26 47.29 -15.36
CA ILE A 458 -3.48 46.10 -15.80
C ILE A 458 -2.69 45.48 -14.64
N SER A 459 -2.18 46.29 -13.72
CA SER A 459 -1.32 45.81 -12.64
C SER A 459 -2.07 45.04 -11.56
N ILE A 460 -3.38 45.27 -11.37
CA ILE A 460 -4.20 44.58 -10.36
C ILE A 460 -4.24 43.05 -10.57
N PRO A 461 -4.60 42.52 -11.75
CA PRO A 461 -4.54 41.08 -12.01
C PRO A 461 -3.13 40.50 -11.80
N ILE A 462 -2.09 41.23 -12.19
CA ILE A 462 -0.68 40.80 -12.04
C ILE A 462 -0.32 40.69 -10.56
N LEU A 463 -0.76 41.61 -9.71
CA LEU A 463 -0.53 41.55 -8.27
C LEU A 463 -1.30 40.39 -7.62
N ILE A 464 -2.54 40.15 -8.03
CA ILE A 464 -3.35 39.00 -7.57
C ILE A 464 -2.64 37.69 -7.93
N LEU A 465 -2.15 37.58 -9.16
CA LEU A 465 -1.41 36.42 -9.65
C LEU A 465 -0.10 36.22 -8.89
N TYR A 466 0.68 37.30 -8.72
CA TYR A 466 1.96 37.27 -8.02
C TYR A 466 1.80 36.86 -6.55
N THR A 467 0.82 37.44 -5.84
CA THR A 467 0.57 37.14 -4.42
C THR A 467 0.00 35.74 -4.19
N GLY A 468 -0.79 35.22 -5.12
CA GLY A 468 -1.35 33.87 -5.05
C GLY A 468 -0.36 32.77 -5.43
N LEU A 469 0.59 33.05 -6.32
CA LEU A 469 1.58 32.07 -6.78
C LEU A 469 2.92 32.14 -6.05
N SER A 470 3.33 33.30 -5.54
CA SER A 470 4.63 33.46 -4.89
C SER A 470 4.63 32.84 -3.48
N THR A 471 5.49 31.85 -3.30
CA THR A 471 5.85 31.33 -1.97
C THR A 471 6.96 32.15 -1.32
N LYS A 472 7.79 32.81 -2.13
CA LYS A 472 8.90 33.66 -1.65
C LYS A 472 8.36 34.95 -1.03
N GLY A 473 8.81 35.25 0.20
CA GLY A 473 8.38 36.44 0.95
C GLY A 473 6.98 36.33 1.57
N ASN A 474 6.31 35.18 1.46
CA ASN A 474 5.01 34.96 2.06
C ASN A 474 5.15 34.58 3.54
N ARG A 475 4.65 35.44 4.43
CA ARG A 475 4.79 35.28 5.89
C ARG A 475 4.03 34.05 6.41
N TYR A 476 2.87 33.75 5.84
CA TYR A 476 2.07 32.60 6.23
C TYR A 476 2.69 31.29 5.75
N TYR A 477 3.28 31.30 4.56
CA TYR A 477 4.01 30.13 4.03
C TYR A 477 5.17 29.76 4.94
N LYS A 478 5.99 30.75 5.33
CA LYS A 478 7.12 30.53 6.24
C LYS A 478 6.66 29.96 7.59
N LYS A 479 5.61 30.53 8.19
CA LYS A 479 5.07 30.07 9.47
C LYS A 479 4.46 28.66 9.40
N ASN A 480 3.76 28.33 8.30
CA ASN A 480 3.24 26.98 8.07
C ASN A 480 4.39 25.97 7.89
N ASP A 481 5.40 26.29 7.06
CA ASP A 481 6.57 25.45 6.83
C ASP A 481 7.37 25.18 8.12
N GLU A 482 7.56 26.20 8.96
CA GLU A 482 8.17 26.04 10.29
C GLU A 482 7.36 25.10 11.18
N ALA A 483 6.04 25.28 11.27
CA ALA A 483 5.17 24.42 12.07
C ALA A 483 5.14 22.97 11.55
N VAL A 484 5.13 22.76 10.24
CA VAL A 484 5.20 21.43 9.62
C VAL A 484 6.54 20.77 9.90
N LYS A 485 7.65 21.50 9.81
CA LYS A 485 8.99 20.99 10.15
C LYS A 485 9.07 20.56 11.62
N ASP A 486 8.56 21.39 12.53
CA ASP A 486 8.51 21.05 13.95
C ASP A 486 7.64 19.81 14.21
N ALA A 487 6.48 19.70 13.55
CA ALA A 487 5.62 18.52 13.64
C ALA A 487 6.33 17.25 13.13
N ARG A 488 7.03 17.32 11.99
CA ARG A 488 7.80 16.21 11.42
C ARG A 488 8.96 15.81 12.33
N TYR A 489 9.67 16.77 12.90
CA TYR A 489 10.74 16.49 13.86
C TYR A 489 10.21 15.73 15.08
N LYS A 490 9.04 16.12 15.60
CA LYS A 490 8.38 15.39 16.70
C LYS A 490 7.84 14.02 16.30
N LEU A 491 7.39 13.87 15.05
CA LEU A 491 7.00 12.57 14.50
C LEU A 491 8.20 11.61 14.42
N ASP A 492 9.38 12.09 14.05
CA ASP A 492 10.60 11.26 14.04
C ASP A 492 11.06 10.90 15.46
N GLN A 493 10.86 11.78 16.45
CA GLN A 493 11.05 11.42 17.86
C GLN A 493 10.09 10.30 18.29
N LEU A 494 8.83 10.34 17.83
CA LEU A 494 7.84 9.30 18.13
C LEU A 494 8.21 7.94 17.52
N ARG A 495 8.78 7.91 16.30
CA ARG A 495 9.26 6.67 15.65
C ARG A 495 10.33 5.94 16.46
N ASN A 496 11.21 6.72 17.10
CA ASN A 496 12.32 6.18 17.91
C ASN A 496 11.93 5.99 19.39
N PHE A 497 10.65 6.14 19.74
CA PHE A 497 10.18 6.10 21.13
C PHE A 497 9.99 4.67 21.68
N SER A 498 10.16 3.64 20.84
CA SER A 498 10.07 2.22 21.20
C SER A 498 11.13 1.79 22.21
N GLU A 499 12.32 2.39 22.16
CA GLU A 499 13.41 2.10 23.10
C GLU A 499 13.05 2.44 24.55
N THR A 500 12.24 3.48 24.76
CA THR A 500 11.73 3.85 26.09
C THR A 500 10.81 2.75 26.65
N ALA A 501 9.90 2.24 25.83
CA ALA A 501 9.01 1.14 26.22
C ALA A 501 9.79 -0.13 26.56
N ARG A 502 10.82 -0.45 25.76
CA ARG A 502 11.70 -1.60 26.01
C ARG A 502 12.37 -1.50 27.37
N LYS A 503 12.99 -0.36 27.68
CA LYS A 503 13.68 -0.14 28.97
C LYS A 503 12.74 -0.22 30.17
N GLU A 504 11.54 0.34 30.06
CA GLU A 504 10.54 0.25 31.13
C GLU A 504 10.09 -1.20 31.37
N TYR A 505 9.83 -1.94 30.29
CA TYR A 505 9.45 -3.34 30.41
C TYR A 505 10.61 -4.23 30.89
N GLU A 506 11.86 -3.95 30.51
CA GLU A 506 13.05 -4.59 31.08
C GLU A 506 13.14 -4.39 32.60
N GLY A 507 12.88 -3.17 33.08
CA GLY A 507 12.81 -2.87 34.50
C GLY A 507 11.69 -3.65 35.21
N PHE A 508 10.49 -3.66 34.61
CA PHE A 508 9.34 -4.42 35.12
C PHE A 508 9.63 -5.93 35.19
N ALA A 509 10.11 -6.52 34.09
CA ALA A 509 10.41 -7.94 34.00
C ALA A 509 11.54 -8.34 34.98
N GLY A 510 12.52 -7.46 35.19
CA GLY A 510 13.58 -7.62 36.18
C GLY A 510 13.04 -7.63 37.62
N MET A 511 12.09 -6.74 37.95
CA MET A 511 11.41 -6.76 39.25
C MET A 511 10.63 -8.06 39.46
N VAL A 512 9.90 -8.54 38.46
CA VAL A 512 9.16 -9.80 38.52
C VAL A 512 10.10 -10.99 38.71
N LEU A 513 11.25 -11.01 38.04
CA LEU A 513 12.27 -12.05 38.22
C LEU A 513 12.83 -12.07 39.65
N ASN A 514 13.16 -10.90 40.20
CA ASN A 514 13.66 -10.79 41.56
C ASN A 514 12.62 -11.23 42.61
N GLU A 515 11.36 -10.83 42.42
CA GLU A 515 10.23 -11.25 43.26
C GLU A 515 10.06 -12.78 43.21
N TYR A 516 10.12 -13.35 42.01
CA TYR A 516 10.02 -14.80 41.79
C TYR A 516 11.15 -15.57 42.49
N LYS A 517 12.41 -15.15 42.30
CA LYS A 517 13.58 -15.77 42.95
C LYS A 517 13.46 -15.74 44.47
N LYS A 518 13.00 -14.62 45.05
CA LYS A 518 12.80 -14.46 46.48
C LYS A 518 11.68 -15.37 47.03
N ASN A 519 10.53 -15.39 46.37
CA ASN A 519 9.33 -16.09 46.86
C ASN A 519 9.43 -17.61 46.72
N TYR A 520 10.14 -18.10 45.70
CA TYR A 520 10.22 -19.53 45.40
C TYR A 520 11.58 -20.16 45.70
N LYS A 521 12.54 -19.40 46.25
CA LYS A 521 13.94 -19.82 46.42
C LYS A 521 14.51 -20.45 45.13
N ALA A 522 14.12 -19.88 44.00
CA ALA A 522 14.43 -20.44 42.69
C ALA A 522 15.93 -20.34 42.40
N SER A 523 16.43 -21.29 41.60
CA SER A 523 17.84 -21.31 41.19
C SER A 523 18.25 -20.02 40.45
N ASP A 524 19.52 -19.64 40.55
CA ASP A 524 20.08 -18.53 39.78
C ASP A 524 19.96 -18.72 38.26
N ASN A 525 19.76 -19.96 37.82
CA ASN A 525 19.56 -20.35 36.44
C ASN A 525 18.23 -19.84 35.84
N VAL A 526 17.31 -19.29 36.64
CA VAL A 526 16.11 -18.62 36.13
C VAL A 526 16.48 -17.21 35.67
N GLN A 527 16.21 -16.89 34.41
CA GLN A 527 16.61 -15.64 33.74
C GLN A 527 15.54 -15.12 32.77
N LEU A 528 15.63 -13.82 32.48
CA LEU A 528 14.90 -13.20 31.38
C LEU A 528 15.48 -13.65 30.04
N LYS A 529 14.62 -13.85 29.05
CA LYS A 529 14.98 -14.26 27.69
C LYS A 529 14.39 -13.27 26.69
N GLU A 530 15.02 -13.14 25.52
CA GLU A 530 14.59 -12.16 24.49
C GLU A 530 13.11 -12.35 24.05
N HIS A 531 12.64 -13.59 23.97
CA HIS A 531 11.25 -13.86 23.59
C HIS A 531 10.19 -13.31 24.57
N HIS A 532 10.56 -13.02 25.83
CA HIS A 532 9.65 -12.36 26.79
C HIS A 532 9.33 -10.91 26.42
N PHE A 533 10.15 -10.31 25.56
CA PHE A 533 10.02 -8.93 25.09
C PHE A 533 9.21 -8.84 23.80
N GLU A 534 9.11 -9.92 23.02
CA GLU A 534 8.49 -9.90 21.68
C GLU A 534 7.00 -9.53 21.71
N ASN A 535 6.23 -10.00 22.70
CA ASN A 535 4.81 -9.65 22.80
C ASN A 535 4.59 -8.15 23.06
N VAL A 536 5.37 -7.57 23.99
CA VAL A 536 5.27 -6.13 24.31
C VAL A 536 5.83 -5.29 23.17
N LYS A 537 6.92 -5.73 22.54
CA LYS A 537 7.50 -5.10 21.36
C LYS A 537 6.49 -5.07 20.21
N SER A 538 5.84 -6.19 19.91
CA SER A 538 4.79 -6.26 18.88
C SER A 538 3.66 -5.27 19.17
N PHE A 539 3.14 -5.25 20.41
CA PHE A 539 2.07 -4.34 20.82
C PHE A 539 2.49 -2.85 20.69
N VAL A 540 3.68 -2.51 21.19
CA VAL A 540 4.23 -1.15 21.15
C VAL A 540 4.48 -0.71 19.71
N THR A 541 5.08 -1.56 18.89
CA THR A 541 5.36 -1.26 17.48
C THR A 541 4.06 -1.06 16.70
N GLU A 542 3.06 -1.93 16.87
CA GLU A 542 1.76 -1.77 16.21
C GLU A 542 1.05 -0.46 16.62
N GLY A 543 1.10 -0.13 17.91
CA GLY A 543 0.56 1.13 18.43
C GLY A 543 1.26 2.37 17.87
N LEU A 544 2.59 2.36 17.83
CA LEU A 544 3.39 3.46 17.28
C LEU A 544 3.21 3.59 15.76
N ASP A 545 3.19 2.50 15.01
CA ASP A 545 2.98 2.52 13.55
C ASP A 545 1.62 3.11 13.19
N LYS A 546 0.58 2.74 13.94
CA LYS A 546 -0.76 3.32 13.78
C LYS A 546 -0.74 4.85 14.00
N ASP A 547 -0.11 5.30 15.08
CA ASP A 547 -0.01 6.74 15.38
C ASP A 547 0.82 7.49 14.34
N VAL A 548 1.95 6.92 13.93
CA VAL A 548 2.84 7.52 12.94
C VAL A 548 2.11 7.68 11.61
N LYS A 549 1.33 6.67 11.19
CA LYS A 549 0.52 6.73 9.97
C LYS A 549 -0.56 7.81 10.06
N GLU A 550 -1.31 7.85 11.15
CA GLU A 550 -2.36 8.85 11.40
C GLU A 550 -1.80 10.27 11.40
N LEU A 551 -0.74 10.51 12.18
CA LEU A 551 -0.13 11.82 12.33
C LEU A 551 0.62 12.27 11.08
N SER A 552 1.27 11.36 10.35
CA SER A 552 1.89 11.67 9.07
C SER A 552 0.84 12.12 8.05
N SER A 553 -0.30 11.43 7.98
CA SER A 553 -1.42 11.84 7.13
C SER A 553 -1.97 13.22 7.54
N PHE A 554 -2.12 13.47 8.83
CA PHE A 554 -2.54 14.77 9.36
C PHE A 554 -1.57 15.91 9.00
N ILE A 555 -0.27 15.71 9.20
CA ILE A 555 0.77 16.70 8.84
C ILE A 555 0.76 16.96 7.32
N ASN A 556 0.72 15.90 6.50
CA ASN A 556 0.77 16.03 5.05
C ASN A 556 -0.43 16.78 4.47
N ARG A 557 -1.63 16.63 5.06
CA ARG A 557 -2.81 17.40 4.67
C ARG A 557 -2.64 18.90 4.97
N ASN A 558 -1.99 19.22 6.09
CA ASN A 558 -1.80 20.60 6.56
C ASN A 558 -0.53 21.29 6.01
N ASP A 559 0.26 20.56 5.24
CA ASP A 559 1.43 21.09 4.54
C ASP A 559 0.99 21.97 3.36
N VAL A 560 1.41 23.23 3.34
CA VAL A 560 1.09 24.20 2.28
C VAL A 560 1.68 23.83 0.91
N SER A 561 2.65 22.91 0.88
CA SER A 561 3.22 22.32 -0.33
C SER A 561 2.44 21.11 -0.84
N SER A 562 1.48 20.61 -0.06
CA SER A 562 0.65 19.47 -0.46
C SER A 562 -0.13 19.78 -1.74
N TYR A 563 -0.36 18.75 -2.55
CA TYR A 563 -1.01 18.91 -3.85
C TYR A 563 -2.40 19.55 -3.72
N GLU A 564 -3.19 19.15 -2.72
CA GLU A 564 -4.54 19.67 -2.49
C GLU A 564 -4.54 21.15 -2.11
N THR A 565 -3.72 21.55 -1.13
CA THR A 565 -3.63 22.95 -0.68
C THR A 565 -3.07 23.85 -1.78
N ALA A 566 -2.08 23.37 -2.54
CA ALA A 566 -1.53 24.08 -3.68
C ALA A 566 -2.57 24.23 -4.81
N ARG A 567 -3.40 23.21 -5.05
CA ARG A 567 -4.46 23.23 -6.06
C ARG A 567 -5.55 24.24 -5.70
N GLU A 568 -6.04 24.22 -4.46
CA GLU A 568 -7.07 25.17 -4.01
C GLU A 568 -6.60 26.62 -4.17
N ARG A 569 -5.39 26.92 -3.71
CA ARG A 569 -4.77 28.25 -3.86
C ARG A 569 -4.69 28.68 -5.32
N ARG A 570 -4.17 27.81 -6.20
CA ARG A 570 -4.03 28.10 -7.63
C ARG A 570 -5.39 28.34 -8.28
N LEU A 571 -6.39 27.52 -7.96
CA LEU A 571 -7.73 27.66 -8.51
C LEU A 571 -8.32 29.04 -8.19
N PHE A 572 -8.30 29.46 -6.92
CA PHE A 572 -8.76 30.79 -6.56
C PHE A 572 -7.95 31.88 -7.26
N THR A 573 -6.62 31.77 -7.26
CA THR A 573 -5.74 32.74 -7.93
C THR A 573 -6.10 32.91 -9.41
N PHE A 574 -6.34 31.81 -10.13
CA PHE A 574 -6.73 31.85 -11.53
C PHE A 574 -8.12 32.46 -11.75
N ILE A 575 -9.08 32.16 -10.87
CA ILE A 575 -10.43 32.75 -10.95
C ILE A 575 -10.35 34.27 -10.77
N TYR A 576 -9.69 34.74 -9.70
CA TYR A 576 -9.54 36.18 -9.43
C TYR A 576 -8.75 36.88 -10.55
N PHE A 577 -7.70 36.25 -11.07
CA PHE A 577 -6.94 36.75 -12.22
C PHE A 577 -7.81 36.88 -13.47
N ALA A 578 -8.59 35.86 -13.81
CA ALA A 578 -9.46 35.87 -14.99
C ALA A 578 -10.53 36.96 -14.91
N ILE A 579 -11.13 37.17 -13.73
CA ILE A 579 -12.10 38.26 -13.50
C ILE A 579 -11.41 39.61 -13.70
N GLY A 580 -10.22 39.81 -13.12
CA GLY A 580 -9.45 41.03 -13.32
C GLY A 580 -9.14 41.28 -14.80
N VAL A 581 -8.58 40.28 -15.51
CA VAL A 581 -8.30 40.40 -16.96
C VAL A 581 -9.56 40.76 -17.76
N PHE A 582 -10.72 40.20 -17.41
CA PHE A 582 -11.99 40.55 -18.04
C PHE A 582 -12.35 42.03 -17.82
N LEU A 583 -12.19 42.54 -16.60
CA LEU A 583 -12.40 43.97 -16.30
C LEU A 583 -11.43 44.87 -17.07
N VAL A 584 -10.16 44.48 -17.18
CA VAL A 584 -9.18 45.18 -18.03
C VAL A 584 -9.64 45.23 -19.49
N ILE A 585 -10.08 44.11 -20.06
CA ILE A 585 -10.56 44.04 -21.46
C ILE A 585 -11.78 44.95 -21.65
N LEU A 586 -12.73 44.91 -20.72
CA LEU A 586 -13.92 45.75 -20.75
C LEU A 586 -13.56 47.24 -20.72
N HIS A 587 -12.59 47.61 -19.87
CA HIS A 587 -12.04 48.97 -19.82
C HIS A 587 -11.45 49.41 -21.18
N PHE A 588 -10.68 48.54 -21.84
CA PHE A 588 -10.13 48.84 -23.17
C PHE A 588 -11.20 48.98 -24.27
N ILE A 589 -12.25 48.16 -24.25
CA ILE A 589 -13.35 48.23 -25.21
C ILE A 589 -14.05 49.59 -25.10
N VAL A 590 -14.38 50.00 -23.88
CA VAL A 590 -14.99 51.31 -23.59
C VAL A 590 -14.09 52.46 -24.04
N MET A 591 -12.77 52.37 -23.80
CA MET A 591 -11.83 53.40 -24.24
C MET A 591 -11.75 53.55 -25.77
N LYS A 592 -11.84 52.44 -26.53
CA LYS A 592 -11.68 52.48 -27.99
C LYS A 592 -12.97 52.78 -28.75
N SER A 593 -14.14 52.56 -28.14
CA SER A 593 -15.43 52.68 -28.81
C SER A 593 -16.44 53.46 -27.97
N PRO A 594 -16.36 54.81 -27.94
CA PRO A 594 -17.28 55.64 -27.15
C PRO A 594 -18.75 55.41 -27.47
N GLY A 595 -19.08 55.06 -28.72
CA GLY A 595 -20.44 54.72 -29.14
C GLY A 595 -21.01 53.44 -28.49
N ILE A 596 -20.15 52.45 -28.21
CA ILE A 596 -20.56 51.23 -27.49
C ILE A 596 -20.88 51.58 -26.02
N ALA A 597 -20.13 52.52 -25.43
CA ALA A 597 -20.41 52.98 -24.08
C ALA A 597 -21.80 53.65 -23.99
N TYR A 598 -22.16 54.45 -25.00
CA TYR A 598 -23.48 55.08 -25.11
C TYR A 598 -24.62 54.05 -25.23
N GLU A 599 -24.47 53.02 -26.06
CA GLU A 599 -25.48 51.95 -26.20
C GLU A 599 -25.65 51.14 -24.91
N ILE A 600 -24.55 50.82 -24.21
CA ILE A 600 -24.60 50.12 -22.92
C ILE A 600 -25.28 50.97 -21.85
N ALA A 601 -25.00 52.28 -21.80
CA ALA A 601 -25.63 53.19 -20.85
C ALA A 601 -27.16 53.24 -21.06
N HIS A 602 -27.59 53.34 -22.32
CA HIS A 602 -29.00 53.31 -22.69
C HIS A 602 -29.69 51.99 -22.32
N LEU A 603 -28.98 50.87 -22.44
CA LEU A 603 -29.48 49.55 -22.05
C LEU A 603 -29.65 49.43 -20.53
N LEU A 604 -28.71 49.97 -19.75
CA LEU A 604 -28.78 49.94 -18.28
C LEU A 604 -29.88 50.85 -17.73
N ASP A 605 -30.05 52.05 -18.31
CA ASP A 605 -31.17 52.96 -17.99
C ASP A 605 -32.53 52.34 -18.34
N ALA A 606 -32.60 51.47 -19.35
CA ALA A 606 -33.82 50.73 -19.69
C ALA A 606 -34.10 49.55 -18.74
N ILE A 607 -33.11 49.09 -17.97
CA ILE A 607 -33.21 47.98 -17.02
C ILE A 607 -33.51 48.47 -15.59
N SER A 608 -33.07 49.68 -15.23
CA SER A 608 -33.43 50.35 -13.97
C SER A 608 -34.83 50.94 -14.02
#